data_AF-A0A964R0Q6-F1
#
_entry.id   AF-A0A964R0Q6-F1
#
_cell.length_a   1.000
_cell.length_b   1.000
_cell.length_c   1.000
_cell.angle_alpha   90.00
_cell.angle_beta   90.00
_cell.angle_gamma   90.00
#
_symmetry.space_group_name_H-M   'P 1'
#
loop_
_entity.id
_entity.type
_entity.pdbx_description
1 polymer ?
#
loop_
_entity_poly.entity_id
_entity_poly.type
_entity_poly.pdbx_seq_one_letter_code
_entity_poly.pdbx_strand_id
1 'polypeptide(L)' 'MQAVEFTSEVNERGELPVPRDLAKTLPHAKKVRVILLYPSDETEDADWSRLTAEQFLKGYAPGDAIYDKE' A
#
# COMPACT_ATOMS: atom_id res chain seq x y z
N MET A 1 18.02 9.10 -6.66
CA MET A 1 16.57 9.40 -6.62
C MET A 1 16.27 9.88 -5.21
N GLN A 2 15.51 10.96 -5.04
CA GLN A 2 15.15 11.51 -3.73
C GLN A 2 13.63 11.42 -3.56
N ALA A 3 13.18 10.83 -2.45
CA ALA A 3 11.77 10.76 -2.07
C ALA A 3 11.50 11.78 -0.97
N VAL A 4 10.35 12.46 -1.04
CA VAL A 4 9.89 13.37 0.00
C VAL A 4 8.48 12.97 0.39
N GLU A 5 8.26 12.80 1.68
CA GLU A 5 6.96 12.44 2.26
C GLU A 5 6.32 13.68 2.89
N PHE A 6 5.03 13.86 2.63
CA PHE A 6 4.22 14.89 3.25
C PHE A 6 2.78 14.39 3.39
N THR A 7 2.11 14.82 4.44
CA THR A 7 0.68 14.57 4.62
C THR A 7 -0.10 15.77 4.09
N SER A 8 -1.13 15.50 3.28
CA SER A 8 -2.07 16.52 2.83
C SER A 8 -3.44 15.90 2.64
N GLU A 9 -4.47 16.71 2.83
CA GLU A 9 -5.86 16.34 2.57
C GLU A 9 -6.21 16.63 1.11
N VAL A 10 -6.99 15.74 0.49
CA VAL A 10 -7.54 15.96 -0.85
C VAL A 10 -8.66 17.00 -0.74
N ASN A 11 -8.59 18.05 -1.54
CA ASN A 11 -9.60 19.10 -1.49
C ASN A 11 -10.94 18.63 -2.10
N GLU A 12 -12.00 19.42 -1.92
CA GLU A 12 -13.34 19.13 -2.47
C GLU A 12 -13.38 18.98 -4.01
N ARG A 13 -12.33 19.42 -4.71
CA ARG A 13 -12.19 19.29 -6.16
C ARG A 13 -11.48 17.99 -6.58
N GLY A 14 -11.06 17.17 -5.62
CA GLY A 14 -10.29 15.95 -5.88
C GLY A 14 -8.82 16.19 -6.16
N GLU A 15 -8.27 17.37 -5.82
CA GLU A 15 -6.86 17.70 -6.02
C GLU A 15 -6.07 17.51 -4.72
N LEU A 16 -4.84 17.01 -4.82
CA LEU A 16 -3.90 16.93 -3.70
C LEU A 16 -3.01 18.20 -3.69
N PRO A 17 -3.28 19.19 -2.84
CA PRO A 17 -2.46 20.39 -2.77
C PRO A 17 -1.07 20.06 -2.22
N VAL A 18 -0.04 20.54 -2.91
CA VAL A 18 1.34 20.45 -2.41
C VAL A 18 1.59 21.63 -1.46
N PRO A 19 2.08 21.40 -0.23
CA PRO A 19 2.43 22.48 0.69
C PRO A 19 3.42 23.47 0.06
N ARG A 20 3.22 24.77 0.31
CA ARG A 20 4.02 25.84 -0.33
C ARG A 20 5.52 25.69 -0.06
N ASP A 21 5.89 25.22 1.13
CA ASP A 21 7.31 25.05 1.48
C ASP A 21 7.95 23.89 0.73
N LEU A 22 7.20 22.81 0.49
CA LEU A 22 7.64 21.72 -0.36
C LEU A 22 7.74 22.18 -1.82
N ALA A 23 6.76 22.94 -2.31
CA ALA A 23 6.75 23.45 -3.68
C ALA A 23 7.98 24.30 -4.05
N LYS A 24 8.56 25.03 -3.08
CA LYS A 24 9.82 25.80 -3.26
C LYS A 24 11.05 24.90 -3.44
N THR A 25 11.02 23.69 -2.88
CA THR A 25 12.14 22.74 -2.93
C THR A 25 12.05 21.77 -4.10
N LEU A 26 10.88 21.66 -4.73
CA LEU A 26 10.68 20.81 -5.89
C LEU A 26 11.43 21.37 -7.11
N PRO A 27 12.09 20.50 -7.91
CA PRO A 27 12.77 20.95 -9.10
C PRO A 27 11.77 21.50 -10.14
N HIS A 28 11.88 22.79 -10.44
CA HIS A 28 11.07 23.43 -11.48
C HIS A 28 11.29 22.76 -12.85
N ALA A 29 10.20 22.60 -13.60
CA ALA A 29 10.18 22.06 -14.97
C ALA A 29 10.75 20.63 -15.15
N LYS A 30 10.81 19.81 -14.09
CA LYS A 30 11.17 18.39 -14.20
C LYS A 30 9.96 17.49 -14.00
N LYS A 31 9.91 16.39 -14.75
CA LYS A 31 8.94 15.31 -14.50
C LYS A 31 9.29 14.64 -13.17
N VAL A 32 8.29 14.45 -12.31
CA VAL A 32 8.42 13.74 -11.03
C VAL A 32 7.47 12.55 -11.01
N ARG A 33 7.82 11.52 -10.25
CA ARG A 33 6.96 10.36 -9.96
C ARG A 33 6.31 10.59 -8.59
N VAL A 34 4.99 10.53 -8.54
CA VAL A 34 4.21 10.68 -7.30
C VAL A 34 3.76 9.29 -6.85
N ILE A 35 3.86 9.01 -5.56
CA ILE A 35 3.31 7.81 -4.93
C ILE A 35 2.30 8.30 -3.89
N LEU A 36 1.06 7.82 -3.98
CA LEU A 36 0.00 8.14 -3.04
C LEU A 36 -0.19 6.95 -2.11
N LEU A 37 -0.09 7.20 -0.81
CA LEU A 37 -0.45 6.23 0.23
C LEU A 37 -1.64 6.83 0.96
N TYR A 38 -2.76 6.14 0.91
CA TYR A 38 -3.96 6.47 1.66
C TYR A 38 -4.47 5.17 2.31
N PRO A 39 -5.18 5.27 3.45
CA PRO A 39 -5.83 4.10 4.04
C PRO A 39 -6.75 3.49 2.99
N SER A 40 -6.51 2.23 2.64
CA SER A 40 -7.53 1.44 1.96
C SER A 40 -8.71 1.28 2.90
N ASP A 41 -9.93 1.30 2.36
CA ASP A 41 -11.07 0.75 3.09
C ASP A 41 -10.66 -0.69 3.47
N GLU A 42 -10.72 -1.01 4.77
CA GLU A 42 -10.15 -2.22 5.41
C GLU A 42 -10.60 -3.56 4.78
N THR A 43 -11.50 -3.52 3.79
CA THR A 43 -12.03 -4.65 3.06
C THR A 43 -10.97 -5.39 2.24
N GLU A 44 -10.02 -4.71 1.60
CA GLU A 44 -9.02 -5.41 0.77
C GLU A 44 -8.06 -6.26 1.62
N ASP A 45 -7.53 -5.74 2.73
CA ASP A 45 -6.61 -6.50 3.60
C ASP A 45 -7.32 -7.67 4.31
N ALA A 46 -8.60 -7.49 4.68
CA ALA A 46 -9.42 -8.56 5.22
C ALA A 46 -9.69 -9.65 4.17
N ASP A 47 -9.97 -9.29 2.92
CA ASP A 47 -10.18 -10.24 1.84
C ASP A 47 -8.89 -10.97 1.45
N TRP A 48 -7.74 -10.28 1.43
CA TRP A 48 -6.42 -10.91 1.24
C TRP A 48 -6.06 -11.87 2.35
N SER A 49 -6.31 -11.49 3.60
CA SER A 49 -6.08 -12.35 4.77
C SER A 49 -6.96 -13.60 4.72
N ARG A 50 -8.25 -13.43 4.41
CA ARG A 50 -9.22 -14.53 4.27
C ARG A 50 -8.85 -15.46 3.12
N LEU A 51 -8.57 -14.92 1.93
CA LEU A 51 -8.21 -15.71 0.76
C LEU A 51 -6.91 -16.47 0.97
N THR A 52 -5.92 -15.85 1.63
CA THR A 52 -4.67 -16.53 2.00
C THR A 52 -4.94 -17.68 2.95
N ALA A 53 -5.70 -17.48 4.04
CA ALA A 53 -6.05 -18.55 4.96
C ALA A 53 -6.79 -19.72 4.28
N GLU A 54 -7.75 -19.41 3.41
CA GLU A 54 -8.55 -20.41 2.69
C GLU A 54 -7.73 -21.21 1.66
N GLN A 55 -6.77 -20.59 0.96
CA GLN A 55 -6.02 -21.22 -0.12
C GLN A 55 -4.71 -21.86 0.36
N PHE A 56 -4.08 -21.30 1.38
CA PHE A 56 -2.84 -21.84 1.95
C PHE A 56 -3.03 -23.24 2.51
N LEU A 57 -4.16 -23.51 3.16
CA LEU A 57 -4.47 -24.82 3.74
C LEU A 57 -4.98 -25.85 2.72
N LYS A 58 -5.44 -25.43 1.54
CA LYS A 58 -5.89 -26.35 0.48
C LYS A 58 -4.73 -27.06 -0.23
N GLY A 59 -3.53 -26.50 -0.16
CA GLY A 59 -2.32 -27.09 -0.75
C GLY A 59 -1.66 -28.14 0.14
N TYR A 60 -2.02 -28.23 1.43
CA TYR A 60 -1.47 -29.22 2.35
C TYR A 60 -2.15 -30.57 2.13
N ALA A 61 -1.42 -31.51 1.52
CA ALA A 61 -1.85 -32.89 1.47
C ALA A 61 -1.55 -33.58 2.82
N PRO A 62 -2.28 -34.64 3.20
CA PRO A 62 -1.94 -35.45 4.37
C PRO A 62 -0.52 -36.03 4.34
N GLY A 63 0.10 -36.09 3.15
CA GLY A 63 1.49 -36.50 2.95
C GLY A 63 2.53 -35.42 3.28
N ASP A 64 2.14 -34.17 3.50
CA ASP A 64 3.03 -33.06 3.88
C ASP A 64 3.17 -32.92 5.40
N ALA A 65 2.30 -33.59 6.18
CA ALA A 65 2.29 -33.61 7.64
C ALA A 65 3.31 -34.61 8.25
N ILE A 66 4.44 -34.84 7.57
CA ILE A 66 5.46 -35.84 7.96
C ILE A 66 6.11 -35.48 9.30
N TYR A 67 6.16 -34.19 9.63
CA TYR A 67 6.76 -33.67 10.86
C TYR A 67 5.74 -33.24 11.93
N ASP A 68 4.43 -33.38 11.67
CA ASP A 68 3.37 -32.94 12.59
C ASP A 68 3.09 -33.95 13.72
N LYS A 69 3.85 -35.06 13.76
CA LYS A 69 3.70 -36.15 14.73
C LYS A 69 4.90 -36.21 15.69
N GLU A 70 5.09 -35.18 16.50
CA GLU A 70 5.85 -35.25 17.76
C GLU A 70 5.03 -34.64 18.90
#